data_AF-A0A101WU56-F1
#
_entry.id   AF-A0A101WU56-F1
#
_cell.length_a   1.000
_cell.length_b   1.000
_cell.length_c   1.000
_cell.angle_alpha   90.00
_cell.angle_beta   90.00
_cell.angle_gamma   90.00
#
_symmetry.space_group_name_H-M   'P 1'
#
loop_
_entity.id
_entity.type
_entity.pdbx_description
1 polymer ?
#
loop_
_entity_poly.entity_id
_entity_poly.type
_entity_poly.pdbx_seq_one_letter_code
_entity_poly.pdbx_strand_id
1 'polypeptide(L)' 'MKRIKVEVAPGVKTEFVDRDRALARVEEWAERGTRFPVVIFGPEGCGKTAFLRQAASGLRELGYDVFSPASAG' A
#
# COMPACT_ATOMS: atom_id res chain seq x y z
N MET A 1 -3.12 6.64 8.43
CA MET A 1 -2.08 6.72 7.36
C MET A 1 -2.26 7.95 6.47
N LYS A 2 -1.16 8.64 6.12
CA LYS A 2 -1.17 9.73 5.12
C LYS A 2 -1.46 9.16 3.72
N ARG A 3 -2.32 9.81 2.93
CA ARG A 3 -2.57 9.41 1.53
C ARG A 3 -1.35 9.72 0.66
N ILE A 4 -0.91 8.76 -0.13
CA ILE A 4 0.17 8.94 -1.11
C ILE A 4 -0.41 9.40 -2.45
N LYS A 5 0.36 10.23 -3.15
CA LYS A 5 0.13 10.50 -4.57
C LYS A 5 0.81 9.41 -5.38
N VAL A 6 0.09 8.89 -6.36
CA VAL A 6 0.64 7.94 -7.33
C VAL A 6 0.52 8.52 -8.73
N GLU A 7 1.55 8.30 -9.52
CA GLU A 7 1.55 8.65 -10.94
C GLU A 7 1.05 7.45 -11.73
N VAL A 8 -0.13 7.61 -12.36
CA VAL A 8 -0.81 6.53 -13.11
C VAL A 8 -0.56 6.61 -14.61
N ALA A 9 -0.13 7.79 -15.08
CA ALA A 9 0.34 8.07 -16.42
C ALA A 9 1.31 9.27 -16.33
N PRO A 10 2.18 9.50 -17.33
CA PRO A 10 3.14 10.61 -17.30
C PRO A 10 2.48 11.96 -17.00
N GLY A 11 2.89 12.60 -15.90
CA GLY A 11 2.34 13.88 -15.43
C GLY A 11 0.99 13.79 -14.70
N VAL A 12 0.34 12.63 -14.67
CA VAL A 12 -0.97 12.42 -14.05
C VAL A 12 -0.79 11.88 -12.64
N LYS A 13 -0.68 12.80 -11.67
CA LYS A 13 -0.65 12.49 -10.25
C LYS A 13 -2.06 12.42 -9.69
N THR A 14 -2.41 11.31 -9.07
CA THR A 14 -3.71 11.09 -8.43
C THR A 14 -3.55 10.64 -6.99
N GLU A 15 -4.52 10.97 -6.16
CA GLU A 15 -4.63 10.43 -4.80
C GLU A 15 -5.52 9.20 -4.80
N PHE A 16 -5.17 8.23 -3.96
CA PHE A 16 -6.00 7.06 -3.75
C PHE A 16 -7.29 7.43 -3.00
N VAL A 17 -8.44 7.12 -3.60
CA VAL A 17 -9.78 7.36 -3.03
C VAL A 17 -10.39 6.06 -2.50
N ASP A 18 -11.28 6.17 -1.49
CA ASP A 18 -12.07 5.08 -0.91
C ASP A 18 -11.30 3.81 -0.48
N ARG A 19 -10.21 4.02 0.28
CA ARG A 19 -9.39 2.91 0.82
C ARG A 19 -9.24 2.89 2.33
N ASP A 20 -9.97 3.72 3.06
CA ASP A 20 -9.82 3.82 4.52
C ASP A 20 -9.99 2.44 5.20
N ARG A 21 -11.00 1.65 4.81
CA ARG A 21 -11.19 0.28 5.29
C ARG A 21 -10.05 -0.67 4.91
N ALA A 22 -9.51 -0.53 3.69
CA ALA A 22 -8.43 -1.38 3.22
C ALA A 22 -7.12 -1.08 3.95
N LEU A 23 -6.87 0.19 4.30
CA LEU A 23 -5.71 0.62 5.08
C LEU A 23 -5.84 0.25 6.55
N ALA A 24 -7.01 0.43 7.16
CA ALA A 24 -7.26 -0.04 8.53
C ALA A 24 -6.98 -1.56 8.67
N ARG A 25 -7.28 -2.32 7.61
CA ARG A 25 -6.97 -3.75 7.57
C ARG A 25 -5.47 -4.06 7.48
N VAL A 26 -4.67 -3.19 6.86
CA VAL A 26 -3.20 -3.30 6.89
C VAL A 26 -2.67 -3.09 8.30
N GLU A 27 -3.20 -2.11 9.02
CA GLU A 27 -2.84 -1.86 10.43
C GLU A 27 -3.20 -3.07 11.31
N GLU A 28 -4.41 -3.62 11.17
CA GLU A 28 -4.85 -4.84 11.88
C GLU A 28 -3.93 -6.04 11.61
N TRP A 29 -3.53 -6.24 10.34
CA TRP A 29 -2.62 -7.33 9.99
C TRP A 29 -1.22 -7.14 10.58
N ALA A 30 -0.74 -5.89 10.64
CA ALA A 30 0.56 -5.57 11.22
C ALA A 30 0.61 -5.91 12.72
N GLU A 31 -0.46 -5.60 13.45
CA GLU A 31 -0.61 -5.91 14.89
C GLU A 31 -0.69 -7.43 15.16
N ARG A 32 -1.40 -8.17 14.30
CA ARG A 32 -1.59 -9.62 14.44
C ARG A 32 -0.36 -10.44 14.02
N GLY A 33 0.64 -9.79 13.42
CA GLY A 33 1.88 -10.40 12.97
C GLY A 33 1.82 -10.98 11.55
N THR A 34 2.99 -11.22 10.98
CA THR A 34 3.19 -11.59 9.56
C THR A 34 3.15 -13.10 9.30
N ARG A 35 2.55 -13.89 10.21
CA ARG A 35 2.57 -15.37 10.16
C ARG A 35 2.04 -15.93 8.84
N PHE A 36 1.09 -15.25 8.21
CA PHE A 36 0.47 -15.70 6.97
C PHE A 36 0.63 -14.67 5.84
N PRO A 37 1.00 -15.10 4.62
CA PRO A 37 1.05 -14.20 3.48
C PRO A 37 -0.35 -13.70 3.12
N VAL A 38 -0.44 -12.41 2.80
CA VAL A 38 -1.66 -11.77 2.33
C VAL A 38 -1.60 -11.61 0.81
N VAL A 39 -2.64 -12.07 0.12
CA VAL A 39 -2.75 -11.95 -1.34
C VAL A 39 -3.81 -10.90 -1.70
N ILE A 40 -3.43 -9.92 -2.51
CA ILE A 40 -4.34 -8.91 -3.06
C ILE A 40 -4.56 -9.21 -4.54
N PHE A 41 -5.80 -9.46 -4.92
CA PHE A 41 -6.20 -9.84 -6.28
C PHE A 41 -7.30 -8.93 -6.83
N GLY A 42 -7.47 -8.93 -8.15
CA GLY A 42 -8.45 -8.10 -8.86
C GLY A 42 -8.01 -7.84 -10.31
N PRO A 43 -8.91 -7.30 -11.16
CA PRO A 43 -8.61 -7.05 -12.57
C PRO A 43 -7.49 -6.02 -12.76
N GLU A 44 -6.94 -5.95 -13.97
CA GLU A 44 -5.99 -4.91 -14.35
C GLU A 44 -6.61 -3.51 -14.12
N GLY A 45 -5.78 -2.53 -13.74
CA GLY A 45 -6.26 -1.18 -13.45
C GLY A 45 -6.97 -0.99 -12.10
N CYS A 46 -7.30 -2.05 -11.33
CA CYS A 46 -7.99 -1.91 -10.02
C CYS A 46 -7.18 -1.24 -8.89
N GLY A 47 -5.97 -0.74 -9.17
CA GLY A 47 -5.15 -0.02 -8.19
C GLY A 47 -4.36 -0.89 -7.20
N LYS A 48 -4.19 -2.19 -7.47
CA LYS A 48 -3.46 -3.13 -6.59
C LYS A 48 -2.03 -2.67 -6.26
N THR A 49 -1.26 -2.26 -7.27
CA THR A 49 0.13 -1.79 -7.11
C THR A 49 0.20 -0.55 -6.23
N ALA A 50 -0.70 0.40 -6.45
CA ALA A 50 -0.70 1.63 -5.68
C ALA A 50 -1.24 1.45 -4.26
N PHE A 51 -2.17 0.50 -4.03
CA PHE A 51 -2.52 0.05 -2.68
C PHE A 51 -1.32 -0.54 -1.93
N LEU A 52 -0.54 -1.42 -2.57
CA LEU A 52 0.68 -1.98 -1.97
C LEU A 52 1.71 -0.89 -1.62
N ARG A 53 1.87 0.13 -2.48
CA ARG A 53 2.75 1.29 -2.19
C ARG A 53 2.25 2.09 -0.99
N GLN A 54 0.94 2.31 -0.88
CA GLN A 54 0.32 3.00 0.26
C GLN A 54 0.49 2.21 1.56
N ALA A 55 0.25 0.88 1.51
CA ALA A 55 0.47 -0.01 2.64
C ALA A 55 1.94 0.03 3.09
N ALA A 56 2.88 -0.04 2.15
CA ALA A 56 4.31 0.08 2.44
C ALA A 56 4.66 1.41 3.10
N SER A 57 4.11 2.53 2.63
CA SER A 57 4.32 3.84 3.26
C SER A 57 3.81 3.86 4.70
N GLY A 58 2.60 3.36 4.93
CA GLY A 58 2.00 3.39 6.25
C GLY A 58 2.63 2.40 7.24
N LEU A 59 3.08 1.23 6.78
CA LEU A 59 3.85 0.30 7.61
C LEU A 59 5.19 0.92 8.06
N ARG A 60 5.85 1.70 7.19
CA ARG A 60 7.03 2.49 7.59
C ARG A 60 6.70 3.56 8.62
N GLU A 61 5.56 4.25 8.48
CA GLU A 61 5.07 5.22 9.49
C GLU A 61 4.82 4.55 10.85
N LEU A 62 4.44 3.27 10.86
CA LEU A 62 4.28 2.46 12.07
C LEU A 62 5.60 1.87 12.62
N GLY A 63 6.74 2.16 11.98
CA GLY A 63 8.06 1.72 12.44
C GLY A 63 8.50 0.35 11.93
N TYR A 64 7.81 -0.24 10.95
CA TYR A 64 8.24 -1.50 10.34
C TYR A 64 9.25 -1.28 9.22
N ASP A 65 10.23 -2.18 9.13
CA ASP A 65 11.10 -2.29 7.96
C ASP A 65 10.32 -2.90 6.78
N VAL A 66 10.25 -2.16 5.68
CA VAL A 66 9.49 -2.59 4.48
C VAL A 66 10.42 -2.70 3.28
N PHE A 67 10.64 -3.94 2.84
CA PHE A 67 11.35 -4.25 1.60
C PHE A 67 10.41 -4.20 0.39
N SER A 68 10.82 -3.53 -0.69
CA SER A 68 10.10 -3.55 -1.96
C SER A 68 11.08 -3.56 -3.13
N PRO A 69 10.76 -4.18 -4.28
CA PRO A 69 11.66 -4.15 -5.44
C PRO A 69 11.96 -2.73 -5.94
N ALA A 70 11.09 -1.76 -5.64
CA ALA A 70 11.25 -0.35 -5.97
C ALA A 70 12.17 0.44 -5.01
N SER A 71 12.68 -0.17 -3.93
CA SER A 71 13.61 0.47 -2.99
C SER A 71 15.08 0.08 -3.19
N ALA A 72 15.39 -0.70 -4.23
CA ALA A 72 16.76 -0.88 -4.71
C ALA A 72 17.08 0.27 -5.68
N GLY A 73 17.52 1.39 -5.11
CA GLY A 73 18.14 2.52 -5.82
C GLY A 73 19.53 2.74 -5.27
#